data_AF-A0A916XCW7-F1
#
_entry.id   AF-A0A916XCW7-F1
#
_cell.length_a   1.000
_cell.length_b   1.000
_cell.length_c   1.000
_cell.angle_alpha   90.00
_cell.angle_beta   90.00
_cell.angle_gamma   90.00
#
_symmetry.space_group_name_H-M   'P 1'
#
loop_
_entity.id
_entity.type
_entity.pdbx_description
1 polymer ?
#
loop_
_entity_poly.entity_id
_entity_poly.type
_entity_poly.pdbx_seq_one_letter_code
_entity_poly.pdbx_strand_id
1 'polypeptide(L)'
;MGVVENGHAGFLAHVLSHANPANPEAPEMRIRRSTLVEALGNDHDVNAAVLALRQHGVPARVAATYGTAFTSISRIAEVTASGANAVAVFDTDAGRFITIPDNSTATDQDNPWLTVCAGVPPRLERALASLWAPPSAGLSHHIASNVSLSR
;
A
#
# COMPACT_ATOMS: atom_id res chain seq x y z
N MET A 1 -21.35 -6.67 2.48
CA MET A 1 -20.47 -6.13 1.42
C MET A 1 -21.14 -4.87 0.89
N GLY A 2 -20.69 -3.69 1.29
CA GLY A 2 -21.33 -2.42 0.93
C GLY A 2 -20.78 -1.90 -0.38
N VAL A 3 -21.63 -1.72 -1.38
CA VAL A 3 -21.27 -1.01 -2.62
C VAL A 3 -21.34 0.48 -2.30
N VAL A 4 -20.21 1.20 -2.42
CA VAL A 4 -20.20 2.65 -2.25
C VAL A 4 -20.68 3.29 -3.55
N GLU A 5 -21.98 3.61 -3.62
CA GLU A 5 -22.64 4.19 -4.80
C GLU A 5 -22.31 5.67 -5.08
N ASN A 6 -21.29 6.28 -4.45
CA ASN A 6 -21.09 7.74 -4.50
C ASN A 6 -19.65 8.17 -4.81
N GLY A 7 -19.13 7.82 -6.00
CA GLY A 7 -17.94 8.45 -6.60
C GLY A 7 -16.65 8.42 -5.77
N HIS A 8 -15.56 8.91 -6.38
CA HIS A 8 -14.23 8.97 -5.76
C HIS A 8 -14.24 9.74 -4.41
N ALA A 9 -15.03 10.81 -4.31
CA ALA A 9 -15.13 11.66 -3.13
C ALA A 9 -15.88 11.01 -1.95
N GLY A 10 -16.94 10.22 -2.20
CA GLY A 10 -17.68 9.53 -1.13
C GLY A 10 -16.89 8.36 -0.55
N PHE A 11 -16.13 7.65 -1.39
CA PHE A 11 -15.19 6.64 -0.92
C PHE A 11 -14.06 7.26 -0.09
N LEU A 12 -13.46 8.35 -0.56
CA LEU A 12 -12.45 9.10 0.19
C LEU A 12 -12.98 9.57 1.54
N ALA A 13 -14.17 10.19 1.58
CA ALA A 13 -14.77 10.64 2.83
C ALA A 13 -15.04 9.48 3.80
N HIS A 14 -15.52 8.35 3.29
CA HIS A 14 -15.79 7.16 4.09
C HIS A 14 -14.52 6.45 4.57
N VAL A 15 -13.44 6.42 3.79
CA VAL A 15 -12.16 5.89 4.27
C VAL A 15 -11.55 6.87 5.25
N LEU A 16 -11.42 8.15 4.88
CA LEU A 16 -10.73 9.16 5.66
C LEU A 16 -11.36 9.45 7.02
N SER A 17 -12.66 9.19 7.23
CA SER A 17 -13.34 9.47 8.50
C SER A 17 -13.06 8.51 9.65
N HIS A 18 -12.39 7.37 9.41
CA HIS A 18 -12.32 6.27 10.42
C HIS A 18 -10.97 6.10 11.12
N ALA A 19 -9.87 6.57 10.55
CA ALA A 19 -8.54 6.44 11.17
C ALA A 19 -7.60 7.57 10.76
N ASN A 20 -6.73 7.96 11.70
CA ASN A 20 -5.61 8.86 11.43
C ASN A 20 -4.57 8.16 10.54
N PRO A 21 -3.86 8.89 9.66
CA PRO A 21 -2.76 8.33 8.92
C PRO A 21 -1.68 7.80 9.88
N ALA A 22 -1.02 6.70 9.49
CA ALA A 22 0.18 6.26 10.19
C ALA A 22 1.26 7.35 10.15
N ASN A 23 2.29 7.21 11.00
CA ASN A 23 3.41 8.15 11.01
C ASN A 23 3.92 8.37 9.56
N PRO A 24 3.93 9.62 9.04
CA PRO A 24 4.42 9.91 7.69
C PRO A 24 5.87 9.46 7.44
N GLU A 25 6.66 9.32 8.51
CA GLU A 25 8.04 8.81 8.48
C GLU A 25 8.13 7.27 8.53
N ALA A 26 7.00 6.56 8.57
CA ALA A 26 6.99 5.11 8.48
C ALA A 26 7.72 4.66 7.21
N PRO A 27 8.67 3.70 7.30
CA PRO A 27 9.47 3.30 6.16
C PRO A 27 8.57 2.73 5.06
N GLU A 28 8.83 3.08 3.81
CA GLU A 28 8.13 2.45 2.69
C GLU A 28 8.65 1.04 2.45
N MET A 29 7.75 0.15 2.05
CA MET A 29 8.08 -1.25 1.76
C MET A 29 7.63 -1.59 0.35
N ARG A 30 8.55 -2.04 -0.49
CA ARG A 30 8.23 -2.60 -1.82
C ARG A 30 8.20 -4.12 -1.71
N ILE A 31 7.09 -4.73 -2.11
CA ILE A 31 6.83 -6.15 -1.88
C ILE A 31 5.95 -6.76 -2.99
N ARG A 32 6.00 -8.07 -3.20
CA ARG A 32 5.07 -8.76 -4.10
C ARG A 32 3.69 -8.91 -3.45
N ARG A 33 2.61 -8.87 -4.24
CA ARG A 33 1.25 -9.11 -3.75
C ARG A 33 1.14 -10.42 -2.97
N SER A 34 1.66 -11.52 -3.52
CA SER A 34 1.69 -12.84 -2.89
C SER A 34 2.33 -12.81 -1.49
N THR A 35 3.50 -12.18 -1.36
CA THR A 35 4.18 -12.02 -0.08
C THR A 35 3.36 -11.18 0.91
N LEU A 36 2.72 -10.10 0.44
CA LEU A 36 1.85 -9.29 1.32
C LEU A 36 0.67 -10.13 1.83
N VAL A 37 0.04 -10.92 0.96
CA VAL A 37 -1.06 -11.82 1.33
C VAL A 37 -0.59 -12.88 2.32
N GLU A 38 0.60 -13.45 2.13
CA GLU A 38 1.22 -14.38 3.06
C GLU A 38 1.43 -13.73 4.44
N ALA A 39 1.98 -12.51 4.49
CA ALA A 39 2.18 -11.79 5.74
C ALA A 39 0.85 -11.45 6.44
N LEU A 40 -0.17 -11.02 5.69
CA LEU A 40 -1.52 -10.75 6.21
C LEU A 40 -2.24 -12.02 6.69
N GLY A 41 -1.94 -13.19 6.10
CA GLY A 41 -2.48 -14.48 6.55
C GLY A 41 -1.97 -14.92 7.94
N ASN A 42 -0.97 -14.22 8.48
CA ASN A 42 -0.41 -14.41 9.81
C ASN A 42 -0.87 -13.31 10.80
N ASP A 43 -2.08 -12.77 10.61
CA ASP A 43 -2.67 -11.65 11.37
C ASP A 43 -2.78 -11.85 12.89
N HIS A 44 -2.62 -13.08 13.38
CA HIS A 44 -2.67 -13.44 14.80
C HIS A 44 -1.29 -13.68 15.42
N ASP A 45 -0.21 -13.66 14.63
CA ASP A 45 1.16 -13.87 15.11
C ASP A 45 2.14 -12.89 14.45
N VAL A 46 2.57 -11.91 15.25
CA VAL A 46 3.54 -10.88 14.82
C VAL A 46 4.83 -11.51 14.32
N ASN A 47 5.32 -12.56 14.99
CA ASN A 47 6.58 -13.19 14.60
C ASN A 47 6.46 -13.91 13.27
N ALA A 48 5.33 -14.57 13.01
CA ALA A 48 5.06 -15.23 11.74
C ALA A 48 4.93 -14.22 10.59
N ALA A 49 4.20 -13.11 10.81
CA ALA A 49 4.10 -12.02 9.84
C ALA A 49 5.48 -11.38 9.54
N VAL A 50 6.28 -11.10 10.58
CA VAL A 50 7.65 -10.58 10.43
C VAL A 50 8.52 -11.58 9.67
N LEU A 51 8.45 -12.88 9.99
CA LEU A 51 9.23 -13.91 9.33
C LEU A 51 8.91 -14.01 7.84
N ALA A 52 7.62 -14.00 7.48
CA ALA A 52 7.17 -13.98 6.09
C ALA A 52 7.79 -12.79 5.34
N LEU A 53 7.67 -11.57 5.86
CA LEU A 53 8.28 -10.38 5.24
C LEU A 53 9.80 -10.51 5.07
N ARG A 54 10.49 -11.04 6.08
CA ARG A 54 11.95 -11.20 6.06
C ARG A 54 12.43 -12.25 5.07
N GLN A 55 11.71 -13.36 4.91
CA GLN A 55 12.05 -14.40 3.93
C GLN A 55 12.04 -13.87 2.50
N HIS A 56 11.26 -12.82 2.24
CA HIS A 56 11.16 -12.12 0.96
C HIS A 56 12.03 -10.85 0.89
N GLY A 57 13.03 -10.72 1.76
CA GLY A 57 14.06 -9.68 1.66
C GLY A 57 13.70 -8.33 2.28
N VAL A 58 12.59 -8.21 3.01
CA VAL A 58 12.25 -6.97 3.72
C VAL A 58 13.24 -6.75 4.88
N PRO A 59 13.86 -5.56 5.01
CA PRO A 59 14.78 -5.27 6.11
C PRO A 59 14.12 -5.46 7.48
N ALA A 60 14.85 -6.01 8.45
CA ALA A 60 14.29 -6.40 9.75
C ALA A 60 13.50 -5.28 10.46
N ARG A 61 14.00 -4.03 10.43
CA ARG A 61 13.31 -2.87 11.02
C ARG A 61 11.96 -2.61 10.34
N VAL A 62 11.92 -2.71 9.02
CA VAL A 62 10.70 -2.48 8.21
C VAL A 62 9.72 -3.62 8.44
N ALA A 63 10.20 -4.87 8.43
CA ALA A 63 9.39 -6.05 8.70
C ALA A 63 8.74 -6.00 10.09
N ALA A 64 9.46 -5.57 11.13
CA ALA A 64 8.91 -5.40 12.48
C ALA A 64 7.78 -4.37 12.52
N THR A 65 7.96 -3.21 11.88
CA THR A 65 6.93 -2.17 11.79
C THR A 65 5.67 -2.70 11.12
N TYR A 66 5.80 -3.30 9.93
CA TYR A 66 4.64 -3.77 9.18
C TYR A 66 4.01 -5.04 9.77
N GLY A 67 4.80 -5.98 10.29
CA GLY A 67 4.29 -7.16 10.97
C GLY A 67 3.42 -6.80 12.16
N THR A 68 3.85 -5.83 12.99
CA THR A 68 3.04 -5.34 14.12
C THR A 68 1.78 -4.61 13.66
N ALA A 69 1.88 -3.81 12.60
CA ALA A 69 0.73 -3.11 12.03
C ALA A 69 -0.29 -4.10 11.46
N PHE A 70 0.15 -5.15 10.77
CA PHE A 70 -0.73 -6.13 10.14
C PHE A 70 -1.51 -6.99 11.15
N THR A 71 -0.95 -7.27 12.32
CA THR A 71 -1.67 -7.98 13.38
C THR A 71 -2.66 -7.10 14.16
N SER A 72 -2.65 -5.79 13.93
CA SER A 72 -3.58 -4.84 14.56
C SER A 72 -4.56 -4.22 13.56
N ILE A 73 -4.76 -4.87 12.42
CA ILE A 73 -5.72 -4.43 11.41
C ILE A 73 -7.13 -4.52 11.97
N SER A 74 -7.79 -3.37 12.08
CA SER A 74 -9.20 -3.26 12.45
C SER A 74 -10.10 -3.24 11.22
N ARG A 75 -9.56 -2.82 10.06
CA ARG A 75 -10.30 -2.68 8.82
C ARG A 75 -9.39 -2.80 7.60
N ILE A 76 -9.89 -3.49 6.58
CA ILE A 76 -9.33 -3.53 5.23
C ILE A 76 -10.38 -3.02 4.24
N ALA A 77 -9.97 -2.15 3.33
CA ALA A 77 -10.76 -1.76 2.17
C ALA A 77 -9.91 -1.93 0.90
N GLU A 78 -10.44 -2.65 -0.09
CA GLU A 78 -9.81 -2.79 -1.40
C GLU A 78 -10.61 -1.96 -2.43
N VAL A 79 -9.89 -1.22 -3.27
CA VAL A 79 -10.46 -0.38 -4.33
C VAL A 79 -9.96 -0.87 -5.67
N THR A 80 -10.90 -1.28 -6.51
CA THR A 80 -10.64 -1.83 -7.83
C THR A 80 -11.21 -0.92 -8.91
N ALA A 81 -10.52 -0.83 -10.05
CA ALA A 81 -11.03 -0.24 -11.27
C ALA A 81 -10.77 -1.18 -12.45
N SER A 82 -11.61 -1.13 -13.49
CA SER A 82 -11.46 -2.00 -14.65
C SER A 82 -10.10 -1.78 -15.33
N GLY A 83 -9.33 -2.85 -15.52
CA GLY A 83 -8.02 -2.80 -16.14
C GLY A 83 -6.89 -2.25 -15.25
N ALA A 84 -7.12 -2.04 -13.95
CA ALA A 84 -6.13 -1.54 -13.00
C ALA A 84 -5.94 -2.51 -11.82
N ASN A 85 -4.70 -2.59 -11.31
CA ASN A 85 -4.42 -3.29 -10.06
C ASN A 85 -5.06 -2.55 -8.89
N ALA A 86 -5.56 -3.28 -7.89
CA ALA A 86 -6.26 -2.69 -6.76
C ALA A 86 -5.36 -1.86 -5.83
N VAL A 87 -5.93 -0.82 -5.21
CA VAL A 87 -5.35 -0.12 -4.05
C VAL A 87 -6.03 -0.66 -2.80
N ALA A 88 -5.26 -1.19 -1.85
CA ALA A 88 -5.78 -1.56 -0.54
C ALA A 88 -5.43 -0.51 0.52
N VAL A 89 -6.35 -0.30 1.46
CA VAL A 89 -6.23 0.56 2.63
C VAL A 89 -6.38 -0.30 3.88
N PHE A 90 -5.46 -0.14 4.83
CA PHE A 90 -5.43 -0.86 6.09
C PHE A 90 -5.49 0.16 7.24
N ASP A 91 -6.51 0.06 8.08
CA ASP A 91 -6.56 0.85 9.31
C ASP A 91 -6.09 -0.04 10.48
N THR A 92 -5.04 0.42 11.17
CA THR A 92 -4.37 -0.29 12.26
C THR A 92 -4.27 0.58 13.50
N ASP A 93 -3.87 0.03 14.64
CA ASP A 93 -3.58 0.81 15.86
C ASP A 93 -2.43 1.81 15.64
N ALA A 94 -1.51 1.52 14.72
CA ALA A 94 -0.43 2.41 14.31
C ALA A 94 -0.86 3.47 13.28
N GLY A 95 -2.13 3.48 12.89
CA GLY A 95 -2.73 4.37 11.89
C GLY A 95 -2.96 3.68 10.55
N ARG A 96 -3.33 4.49 9.55
CA ARG A 96 -3.64 4.03 8.20
C ARG A 96 -2.40 3.77 7.35
N PHE A 97 -2.39 2.63 6.68
CA PHE A 97 -1.48 2.27 5.60
C PHE A 97 -2.23 2.07 4.29
N ILE A 98 -1.52 2.22 3.17
CA ILE A 98 -2.05 1.96 1.83
C ILE A 98 -1.07 1.12 1.02
N THR A 99 -1.59 0.40 0.03
CA THR A 99 -0.80 -0.23 -1.03
C THR A 99 -0.99 0.54 -2.34
N ILE A 100 0.12 0.79 -3.03
CA ILE A 100 0.13 1.41 -4.35
C ILE A 100 0.73 0.37 -5.30
N PRO A 101 -0.05 -0.18 -6.24
CA PRO A 101 0.48 -1.12 -7.20
C PRO A 101 1.44 -0.43 -8.17
N ASP A 102 2.54 -1.12 -8.47
CA ASP A 102 3.48 -0.70 -9.50
C ASP A 102 2.91 -1.09 -10.86
N ASN A 103 2.39 -0.09 -11.58
CA ASN A 103 1.81 -0.26 -12.92
C ASN A 103 2.87 -0.18 -14.04
N SER A 104 4.17 -0.14 -13.72
CA SER A 104 5.24 -0.03 -14.72
C SER A 104 5.47 -1.33 -15.51
N THR A 105 5.07 -2.48 -14.99
CA THR A 105 5.24 -3.78 -15.64
C THR A 105 3.88 -4.41 -15.94
N ALA A 106 3.38 -4.20 -17.16
CA ALA A 106 2.11 -4.77 -17.65
C ALA A 106 2.10 -6.32 -17.71
N THR A 107 3.23 -6.98 -17.41
CA THR A 107 3.46 -8.42 -17.61
C THR A 107 3.18 -9.29 -16.38
N ASP A 108 2.87 -8.72 -15.22
CA ASP A 108 2.71 -9.47 -13.96
C ASP A 108 1.44 -9.01 -13.21
N GLN A 109 0.29 -9.11 -13.90
CA GLN A 109 -1.01 -8.70 -13.36
C GLN A 109 -1.48 -9.59 -12.20
N ASP A 110 -1.06 -10.85 -12.18
CA ASP A 110 -1.45 -11.80 -11.14
C ASP A 110 -0.67 -11.60 -9.83
N ASN A 111 0.58 -11.13 -9.91
CA ASN A 111 1.43 -10.91 -8.74
C ASN A 111 2.23 -9.59 -8.82
N PRO A 112 1.55 -8.43 -8.89
CA PRO A 112 2.22 -7.16 -9.09
C PRO A 112 3.13 -6.82 -7.90
N TRP A 113 4.13 -5.99 -8.17
CA TRP A 113 4.82 -5.27 -7.11
C TRP A 113 3.88 -4.24 -6.50
N LEU A 114 3.91 -4.13 -5.17
CA LEU A 114 3.16 -3.18 -4.39
C LEU A 114 4.14 -2.33 -3.57
N THR A 115 3.84 -1.05 -3.43
CA THR A 115 4.46 -0.18 -2.43
C THR A 115 3.49 -0.02 -1.27
N VAL A 116 3.89 -0.47 -0.08
CA VAL A 116 3.17 -0.23 1.18
C VAL A 116 3.76 1.00 1.85
N CYS A 117 2.91 1.95 2.23
CA CYS A 117 3.34 3.17 2.90
C CYS A 117 2.23 3.78 3.78
N ALA A 118 2.58 4.84 4.54
CA ALA A 118 1.61 5.59 5.33
C ALA A 118 0.51 6.19 4.42
N GLY A 119 -0.75 5.95 4.81
CA GLY A 119 -1.95 6.41 4.10
C GLY A 119 -2.31 7.86 4.36
N VAL A 120 -1.33 8.77 4.25
CA VAL A 120 -1.57 10.21 4.36
C VAL A 120 -2.50 10.68 3.23
N PRO A 121 -3.40 11.65 3.47
CA PRO A 121 -4.44 12.03 2.51
C PRO A 121 -3.93 12.32 1.09
N PRO A 122 -2.83 13.08 0.88
CA PRO A 122 -2.34 13.36 -0.47
C PRO A 122 -1.85 12.11 -1.22
N ARG A 123 -1.36 11.09 -0.51
CA ARG A 123 -0.92 9.82 -1.11
C ARG A 123 -2.09 8.94 -1.46
N LEU A 124 -3.09 8.85 -0.57
CA LEU A 124 -4.32 8.12 -0.84
C LEU A 124 -5.05 8.70 -2.05
N GLU A 125 -5.24 10.02 -2.09
CA GLU A 125 -5.87 10.71 -3.24
C GLU A 125 -5.13 10.42 -4.55
N ARG A 126 -3.80 10.46 -4.55
CA ARG A 126 -3.00 10.17 -5.75
C ARG A 126 -3.09 8.69 -6.16
N ALA A 127 -3.02 7.77 -5.21
CA ALA A 127 -3.12 6.34 -5.47
C ALA A 127 -4.49 6.02 -6.09
N LEU A 128 -5.56 6.56 -5.53
CA LEU A 128 -6.91 6.40 -6.05
C LEU A 128 -7.09 7.09 -7.41
N ALA A 129 -6.59 8.31 -7.61
CA ALA A 129 -6.62 8.97 -8.92
C ALA A 129 -5.93 8.13 -10.02
N SER A 130 -4.85 7.41 -9.68
CA SER A 130 -4.14 6.54 -10.62
C SER A 130 -4.94 5.31 -11.07
N LEU A 131 -5.94 4.87 -10.28
CA LEU A 131 -6.82 3.75 -10.65
C LEU A 131 -7.75 4.09 -11.81
N TRP A 132 -8.21 5.34 -11.87
CA TRP A 132 -9.16 5.82 -12.89
C TRP A 132 -8.51 6.69 -13.96
N ALA A 133 -7.20 6.90 -13.89
CA ALA A 133 -6.46 7.48 -15.00
C ALA A 133 -6.59 6.53 -16.21
N PRO A 134 -6.90 7.03 -17.41
CA PRO A 134 -6.89 6.19 -18.61
C PRO A 134 -5.53 5.51 -18.72
N PRO A 135 -5.44 4.28 -19.26
CA PRO A 135 -4.18 3.62 -19.56
C PRO A 135 -3.49 4.37 -20.72
N SER A 136 -2.97 5.55 -20.43
CA SER A 136 -2.19 6.37 -21.35
C SER A 136 -0.73 6.28 -20.95
N ALA A 137 0.01 5.49 -21.73
CA ALA A 137 1.44 5.61 -22.01
C ALA A 137 2.37 5.92 -20.81
N GLY A 138 3.07 4.88 -20.36
CA GLY A 138 4.44 4.95 -19.81
C GLY A 138 4.81 6.23 -19.05
N LEU A 139 4.40 6.33 -17.78
CA LEU A 139 5.06 7.23 -16.84
C LEU A 139 6.01 6.41 -15.96
N SER A 140 7.21 6.22 -16.51
CA SER A 140 8.40 5.86 -15.76
C SER A 140 8.68 6.96 -14.73
N HIS A 141 8.27 6.78 -13.48
CA HIS A 141 8.76 7.62 -12.39
C HIS A 141 10.11 7.09 -11.93
N HIS A 142 11.17 7.44 -12.68
CA HIS A 142 12.53 7.45 -12.16
C HIS A 142 12.62 8.56 -11.11
N ILE A 143 12.68 8.22 -9.82
CA ILE A 143 13.18 9.14 -8.80
C ILE A 143 14.71 9.02 -8.83
N ALA A 144 15.36 9.80 -9.69
CA ALA A 144 16.80 10.00 -9.61
C ALA A 144 17.07 11.03 -8.50
N SER A 145 17.68 10.57 -7.40
CA SER A 145 18.24 11.46 -6.38
C SER A 145 19.52 12.10 -6.93
N ASN A 146 19.48 13.38 -7.29
CA ASN A 146 20.71 14.14 -7.51
C ASN A 146 21.29 14.53 -6.14
N VAL A 147 22.23 13.74 -5.64
CA VAL A 147 23.22 14.22 -4.68
C VAL A 147 24.35 14.84 -5.48
N SER A 148 24.41 16.17 -5.53
CA SER A 148 25.64 16.88 -5.90
C SER A 148 26.54 16.95 -4.67
N LEU A 149 27.53 16.06 -4.60
CA LEU A 149 28.73 16.30 -3.78
C LEU A 149 29.66 17.21 -4.58
N SER A 150 29.80 18.45 -4.12
CA SER A 150 30.87 19.34 -4.58
C SER A 150 31.92 19.41 -3.46
N ARG A 151 33.05 18.76 -3.72
CA ARG A 151 34.40 18.86 -3.12
C ARG A 151 34.55 19.34 -1.68
#